data_AF-A0AA90XRZ3-F1
#
_entry.id   AF-A0AA90XRZ3-F1
#
_cell.length_a   1.000
_cell.length_b   1.000
_cell.length_c   1.000
_cell.angle_alpha   90.00
_cell.angle_beta   90.00
_cell.angle_gamma   90.00
#
_symmetry.space_group_name_H-M   'P 1'
#
loop_
_entity.id
_entity.type
_entity.pdbx_description
1 polymer ?
#
loop_
_entity_poly.entity_id
_entity_poly.type
_entity_poly.pdbx_seq_one_letter_code
_entity_poly.pdbx_strand_id
1 'polypeptide(L)'
;MRIYSELGTNVEYISYSDAFQLPENCIVMNGPRPDPTYYANENGEWLVGPSPQVQQQMVIEARENQTAILSQASDMIGALSDEIEGLEYGGDDVPDKLRADLKAWKQYRVKVKNIDVLLAPSIELPASPDTVLTGV
;
A
#
# COMPACT_ATOMS: atom_id res chain seq x y z
N MET A 1 -38.62 2.87 -12.78
CA MET A 1 -37.20 3.17 -12.53
C MET A 1 -36.66 2.15 -11.53
N ARG A 2 -35.53 1.51 -11.85
CA ARG A 2 -34.81 0.58 -10.99
C ARG A 2 -33.36 1.00 -10.91
N ILE A 3 -32.84 1.16 -9.71
CA ILE A 3 -31.42 1.41 -9.45
C ILE A 3 -30.79 0.09 -9.02
N TYR A 4 -29.64 -0.25 -9.59
CA TYR A 4 -28.93 -1.48 -9.27
C TYR A 4 -27.42 -1.25 -9.41
N SER A 5 -26.64 -2.15 -8.82
CA SER A 5 -25.18 -2.10 -8.82
C SER A 5 -24.63 -3.52 -8.78
N GLU A 6 -23.42 -3.70 -9.29
CA GLU A 6 -22.62 -4.89 -8.98
C GLU A 6 -22.18 -4.84 -7.52
N LEU A 7 -22.20 -5.99 -6.83
CA LEU A 7 -21.81 -6.08 -5.42
C LEU A 7 -20.36 -5.66 -5.21
N GLY A 8 -20.11 -4.86 -4.17
CA GLY A 8 -18.77 -4.40 -3.85
C GLY A 8 -18.17 -3.44 -4.89
N THR A 9 -19.01 -2.83 -5.74
CA THR A 9 -18.57 -1.78 -6.67
C THR A 9 -19.22 -0.46 -6.30
N ASN A 10 -18.67 0.63 -6.83
CA ASN A 10 -19.28 1.95 -6.72
C ASN A 10 -20.14 2.27 -7.96
N VAL A 11 -20.36 1.36 -8.90
CA VAL A 11 -21.02 1.71 -10.17
C VAL A 11 -22.54 1.73 -10.00
N GLU A 12 -23.16 2.88 -10.28
CA GLU A 12 -24.62 2.98 -10.30
C GLU A 12 -25.16 2.75 -11.71
N TYR A 13 -26.09 1.81 -11.82
CA TYR A 13 -26.88 1.59 -13.04
C TYR A 13 -28.34 1.96 -12.81
N ILE A 14 -28.97 2.54 -13.83
CA ILE A 14 -30.37 2.94 -13.80
C ILE A 14 -31.10 2.32 -15.00
N SER A 15 -32.17 1.59 -14.73
CA SER A 15 -33.09 1.08 -15.75
C SER A 15 -34.46 1.75 -15.65
N TYR A 16 -35.02 2.11 -16.81
CA TYR A 16 -36.37 2.65 -16.95
C TYR A 16 -37.36 1.64 -17.56
N SER A 17 -36.90 0.43 -17.90
CA SER A 17 -37.74 -0.59 -18.53
C SER A 17 -38.66 -1.28 -17.51
N ASP A 18 -39.93 -1.47 -17.89
CA ASP A 18 -40.89 -2.26 -17.11
C ASP A 18 -40.58 -3.77 -17.18
N ALA A 19 -39.86 -4.21 -18.21
CA ALA A 19 -39.40 -5.59 -18.39
C ALA A 19 -38.01 -5.84 -17.78
N PHE A 20 -37.58 -5.02 -16.81
CA PHE A 20 -36.25 -5.14 -16.21
C PHE A 20 -36.04 -6.50 -15.54
N GLN A 21 -34.96 -7.17 -15.93
CA GLN A 21 -34.41 -8.33 -15.26
C GLN A 21 -33.06 -7.94 -14.67
N LEU A 22 -32.86 -8.25 -13.39
CA LEU A 22 -31.61 -7.95 -12.71
C LEU A 22 -30.49 -8.81 -13.33
N PRO A 23 -29.39 -8.21 -13.82
CA PRO A 23 -28.25 -8.97 -14.30
C PRO A 23 -27.66 -9.86 -13.21
N GLU A 24 -26.97 -10.93 -13.61
CA GLU A 24 -26.22 -11.76 -12.67
C GLU A 24 -25.18 -10.92 -11.92
N ASN A 25 -24.93 -11.27 -10.65
CA ASN A 25 -24.00 -10.57 -9.74
C ASN A 25 -24.35 -9.11 -9.41
N CYS A 26 -25.53 -8.64 -9.81
CA CYS A 26 -26.06 -7.34 -9.40
C CYS A 26 -27.04 -7.45 -8.23
N ILE A 27 -27.21 -6.33 -7.54
CA ILE A 27 -28.23 -6.14 -6.51
C ILE A 27 -29.04 -4.89 -6.80
N VAL A 28 -30.33 -4.90 -6.46
CA VAL A 28 -31.19 -3.72 -6.51
C VAL A 28 -30.86 -2.81 -5.33
N MET A 29 -30.64 -1.52 -5.62
CA MET A 29 -30.32 -0.54 -4.59
C MET A 29 -31.58 0.13 -4.04
N ASN A 30 -31.56 0.41 -2.75
CA ASN A 30 -32.65 1.08 -2.02
C ASN A 30 -32.80 2.56 -2.38
N GLY A 31 -31.81 3.13 -3.06
CA GLY A 31 -31.81 4.52 -3.52
C GLY A 31 -30.60 4.85 -4.38
N PRO A 32 -30.52 6.10 -4.87
CA PRO A 32 -29.37 6.56 -5.64
C PRO A 32 -28.11 6.60 -4.78
N ARG A 33 -26.97 6.38 -5.42
CA ARG A 33 -25.66 6.49 -4.80
C ARG A 33 -25.44 7.93 -4.33
N PRO A 34 -25.10 8.16 -3.05
CA PRO A 34 -24.86 9.51 -2.54
C PRO A 34 -23.71 10.22 -3.27
N ASP A 35 -22.55 9.56 -3.34
CA ASP A 35 -21.36 10.05 -4.03
C ASP A 35 -20.38 8.89 -4.38
N PRO A 36 -19.28 9.15 -5.12
CA PRO A 36 -18.35 8.10 -5.57
C PRO A 36 -17.57 7.35 -4.48
N THR A 37 -17.59 7.83 -3.23
CA THR A 37 -16.95 7.18 -2.08
C THR A 37 -17.80 6.08 -1.47
N TYR A 38 -18.97 5.80 -2.04
CA TYR A 38 -19.85 4.73 -1.61
C TYR A 38 -19.81 3.53 -2.56
N TYR A 39 -19.92 2.33 -2.00
CA TYR A 39 -20.03 1.07 -2.74
C TYR A 39 -21.26 0.27 -2.31
N ALA A 40 -21.77 -0.58 -3.20
CA ALA A 40 -22.96 -1.39 -2.96
C ALA A 40 -22.67 -2.60 -2.05
N ASN A 41 -23.49 -2.80 -1.03
CA ASN A 41 -23.48 -4.00 -0.19
C ASN A 41 -24.56 -5.02 -0.61
N GLU A 42 -24.55 -6.18 0.03
CA GLU A 42 -25.51 -7.28 -0.20
C GLU A 42 -26.94 -7.00 0.28
N ASN A 43 -27.19 -5.87 0.96
CA ASN A 43 -28.51 -5.45 1.42
C ASN A 43 -29.16 -4.38 0.51
N GLY A 44 -28.50 -4.03 -0.61
CA GLY A 44 -28.96 -2.97 -1.50
C GLY A 44 -28.69 -1.57 -0.95
N GLU A 45 -27.74 -1.43 -0.03
CA GLU A 45 -27.36 -0.15 0.57
C GLU A 45 -25.99 0.30 0.05
N TRP A 46 -25.80 1.62 0.06
CA TRP A 46 -24.54 2.26 -0.24
C TRP A 46 -23.75 2.40 1.07
N LEU A 47 -22.59 1.75 1.18
CA LEU A 47 -21.66 1.88 2.29
C LEU A 47 -20.54 2.84 1.94
N VAL A 48 -20.17 3.72 2.87
CA VAL A 48 -19.05 4.65 2.72
C VAL A 48 -17.71 3.91 2.83
N GLY A 49 -16.75 4.27 1.98
CA GLY A 49 -15.38 3.75 2.02
C GLY A 49 -14.89 3.19 0.70
N PRO A 50 -13.63 2.76 0.63
CA PRO A 50 -13.13 2.07 -0.55
C PRO A 50 -13.94 0.80 -0.76
N SER A 51 -14.30 0.54 -2.02
CA SER A 51 -14.90 -0.72 -2.38
C SER A 51 -13.93 -1.88 -2.12
N PRO A 52 -14.39 -3.12 -1.92
CA PRO A 52 -13.51 -4.27 -1.72
C PRO A 52 -12.41 -4.41 -2.78
N GLN A 53 -12.71 -4.12 -4.05
CA GLN A 53 -11.71 -4.15 -5.12
C GLN A 53 -10.66 -3.04 -4.97
N VAL A 54 -11.10 -1.82 -4.65
CA VAL A 54 -10.20 -0.69 -4.39
C VAL A 54 -9.31 -0.96 -3.17
N GLN A 55 -9.88 -1.53 -2.11
CA GLN A 55 -9.14 -1.91 -0.91
C GLN A 55 -8.07 -2.98 -1.21
N GLN A 56 -8.40 -3.98 -2.03
CA GLN A 56 -7.42 -4.98 -2.48
C GLN A 56 -6.30 -4.34 -3.29
N GLN A 57 -6.63 -3.43 -4.21
CA GLN A 57 -5.66 -2.70 -5.01
C GLN A 57 -4.71 -1.86 -4.12
N MET A 58 -5.24 -1.17 -3.11
CA MET A 58 -4.43 -0.42 -2.13
C MET A 58 -3.44 -1.32 -1.38
N VAL A 59 -3.84 -2.54 -1.01
CA VAL A 59 -2.96 -3.52 -0.36
C VAL A 59 -1.87 -4.03 -1.31
N ILE A 60 -2.20 -4.25 -2.57
CA ILE A 60 -1.23 -4.65 -3.61
C ILE A 60 -0.17 -3.56 -3.76
N GLU A 61 -0.60 -2.31 -3.96
CA GLU A 61 0.31 -1.16 -4.10
C GLU A 61 1.18 -0.96 -2.85
N ALA A 62 0.60 -1.10 -1.65
CA ALA A 62 1.37 -1.04 -0.40
C ALA A 62 2.44 -2.13 -0.32
N ARG A 63 2.13 -3.36 -0.77
CA ARG A 63 3.09 -4.47 -0.82
C ARG A 63 4.19 -4.26 -1.87
N GLU A 64 3.83 -3.72 -3.03
CA GLU A 64 4.81 -3.38 -4.08
C GLU A 64 5.78 -2.31 -3.58
N ASN A 65 5.26 -1.25 -2.97
CA ASN A 65 6.08 -0.20 -2.34
C ASN A 65 6.99 -0.76 -1.24
N GLN A 66 6.45 -1.60 -0.34
CA GLN A 66 7.25 -2.28 0.69
C GLN A 66 8.39 -3.10 0.06
N THR A 67 8.10 -3.84 -1.01
CA THR A 67 9.10 -4.65 -1.73
C THR A 67 10.19 -3.78 -2.34
N ALA A 68 9.82 -2.67 -2.99
CA ALA A 68 10.79 -1.72 -3.54
C ALA A 68 11.70 -1.12 -2.47
N ILE A 69 11.14 -0.70 -1.33
CA ILE A 69 11.91 -0.15 -0.20
C ILE A 69 12.85 -1.20 0.38
N LEU A 70 12.41 -2.46 0.51
CA LEU A 70 13.26 -3.55 1.01
C LEU A 70 14.41 -3.89 0.05
N SER A 71 14.18 -3.77 -1.26
CA SER A 71 15.21 -3.92 -2.27
C SER A 71 16.27 -2.82 -2.11
N GLN A 72 15.85 -1.55 -2.10
CA GLN A 72 16.74 -0.41 -1.91
C GLN A 72 17.55 -0.54 -0.61
N ALA A 73 16.91 -0.88 0.50
CA ALA A 73 17.61 -1.05 1.77
C ALA A 73 18.63 -2.20 1.71
N SER A 74 18.37 -3.25 0.92
CA SER A 74 19.32 -4.36 0.73
C SER A 74 20.50 -3.94 -0.14
N ASP A 75 20.28 -3.15 -1.19
CA ASP A 75 21.33 -2.61 -2.04
C ASP A 75 22.27 -1.70 -1.23
N MET A 76 21.71 -0.81 -0.40
CA MET A 76 22.49 0.07 0.50
C MET A 76 23.28 -0.73 1.54
N ILE A 77 22.68 -1.76 2.13
CA ILE A 77 23.38 -2.65 3.07
C ILE A 77 24.53 -3.37 2.37
N GLY A 78 24.33 -3.84 1.13
CA GLY A 78 25.36 -4.48 0.32
C GLY A 78 26.53 -3.55 0.08
N ALA A 79 26.28 -2.38 -0.50
CA ALA A 79 27.32 -1.38 -0.77
C ALA A 79 28.13 -0.99 0.48
N LEU A 80 27.45 -0.74 1.60
CA LEU A 80 28.11 -0.41 2.87
C LEU A 80 28.92 -1.58 3.43
N SER A 81 28.47 -2.82 3.24
CA SER A 81 29.19 -4.00 3.70
C SER A 81 30.45 -4.24 2.86
N ASP A 82 30.34 -4.10 1.53
CA ASP A 82 31.46 -4.25 0.60
C ASP A 82 32.54 -3.18 0.84
N GLU A 83 32.14 -1.93 1.13
CA GLU A 83 33.08 -0.85 1.46
C GLU A 83 33.83 -1.12 2.78
N ILE A 84 33.12 -1.58 3.81
CA ILE A 84 33.75 -1.99 5.08
C ILE A 84 34.73 -3.14 4.86
N GLU A 85 34.32 -4.18 4.14
CA GLU A 85 35.17 -5.35 3.87
C GLU A 85 36.42 -4.95 3.08
N GLY A 86 36.29 -4.06 2.09
CA GLY A 86 37.42 -3.55 1.31
C GLY A 86 38.45 -2.81 2.16
N LEU A 87 38.00 -1.95 3.09
CA LEU A 87 38.89 -1.24 4.02
C LEU A 87 39.59 -2.21 4.98
N GLU A 88 38.83 -3.16 5.56
CA GLU A 88 39.38 -4.16 6.50
C GLU A 88 40.41 -5.06 5.81
N TYR A 89 40.14 -5.50 4.58
CA TYR A 89 41.07 -6.29 3.78
C TYR A 89 42.32 -5.49 3.37
N GLY A 90 42.15 -4.19 3.10
CA GLY A 90 43.25 -3.26 2.83
C GLY A 90 44.12 -2.93 4.05
N GLY A 91 43.66 -3.26 5.26
CA GLY A 91 44.31 -2.88 6.51
C GLY A 91 44.07 -1.41 6.91
N ASP A 92 43.08 -0.77 6.30
CA ASP A 92 42.67 0.61 6.60
C ASP A 92 41.68 0.65 7.77
N ASP A 93 41.64 1.79 8.47
CA ASP A 93 40.66 2.02 9.53
C ASP A 93 39.25 2.22 8.94
N VAL A 94 38.27 1.48 9.46
CA VAL A 94 36.86 1.63 9.09
C VAL A 94 36.25 2.84 9.81
N PRO A 95 35.72 3.86 9.09
CA PRO A 95 35.09 5.02 9.72
C PRO A 95 33.86 4.62 10.57
N ASP A 96 33.74 5.18 11.77
CA ASP A 96 32.59 4.94 12.66
C ASP A 96 31.25 5.28 11.98
N LYS A 97 31.24 6.30 11.11
CA LYS A 97 30.07 6.68 10.32
C LYS A 97 29.59 5.52 9.45
N LEU A 98 30.49 4.80 8.79
CA LEU A 98 30.14 3.69 7.90
C LEU A 98 29.45 2.55 8.67
N ARG A 99 29.95 2.26 9.87
CA ARG A 99 29.33 1.29 10.80
C ARG A 99 27.98 1.77 11.32
N ALA A 100 27.84 3.05 11.63
CA ALA A 100 26.59 3.65 12.07
C ALA A 100 25.52 3.63 10.97
N ASP A 101 25.89 3.98 9.74
CA ASP A 101 25.02 3.97 8.56
C ASP A 101 24.56 2.53 8.25
N LEU A 102 25.48 1.55 8.26
CA LEU A 102 25.12 0.14 8.08
C LEU A 102 24.13 -0.35 9.14
N LYS A 103 24.31 0.05 10.40
CA LYS A 103 23.40 -0.27 11.49
C LYS A 103 22.02 0.37 11.28
N ALA A 104 21.98 1.64 10.88
CA ALA A 104 20.74 2.36 10.62
C ALA A 104 19.93 1.70 9.49
N TRP A 105 20.59 1.34 8.38
CA TRP A 105 19.97 0.65 7.25
C TRP A 105 19.46 -0.75 7.61
N LYS A 106 20.22 -1.53 8.41
CA LYS A 106 19.76 -2.83 8.92
C LYS A 106 18.51 -2.69 9.79
N GLN A 107 18.47 -1.70 10.68
CA GLN A 107 17.30 -1.43 11.52
C GLN A 107 16.10 -0.94 10.70
N TYR A 108 16.33 -0.06 9.73
CA TYR A 108 15.31 0.42 8.80
C TYR A 108 14.66 -0.72 8.02
N ARG A 109 15.46 -1.60 7.41
CA ARG A 109 14.95 -2.76 6.66
C ARG A 109 14.06 -3.66 7.52
N VAL A 110 14.43 -3.89 8.79
CA VAL A 110 13.62 -4.67 9.74
C VAL A 110 12.30 -3.97 10.05
N LYS A 111 12.32 -2.65 10.31
CA LYS A 111 11.10 -1.87 10.54
C LYS A 111 10.17 -1.96 9.35
N VAL A 112 10.66 -1.72 8.13
CA VAL A 112 9.88 -1.80 6.89
C VAL A 112 9.28 -3.19 6.68
N LYS A 113 10.08 -4.25 6.89
CA LYS A 113 9.62 -5.64 6.73
C LYS A 113 8.44 -5.98 7.65
N ASN A 114 8.38 -5.37 8.84
CA ASN A 114 7.37 -5.66 9.85
C ASN A 114 6.11 -4.79 9.72
N ILE A 115 6.03 -3.92 8.70
CA ILE A 115 4.83 -3.13 8.43
C ILE A 115 3.72 -4.04 7.92
N ASP A 116 2.55 -3.92 8.54
CA ASP A 116 1.34 -4.59 8.06
C ASP A 116 0.71 -3.80 6.91
N VAL A 117 0.95 -4.29 5.68
CA VAL A 117 0.41 -3.69 4.45
C VAL A 117 -1.11 -3.86 4.31
N LEU A 118 -1.74 -4.71 5.14
CA LEU A 118 -3.20 -4.86 5.15
C LEU A 118 -3.91 -3.63 5.71
N LEU A 119 -3.18 -2.75 6.40
CA LEU A 119 -3.71 -1.49 6.95
C LEU A 119 -3.79 -0.36 5.90
N ALA A 120 -3.47 -0.63 4.63
CA ALA A 120 -3.57 0.35 3.56
C ALA A 120 -4.99 0.98 3.49
N PRO A 121 -5.12 2.30 3.25
CA PRO A 121 -4.05 3.26 3.01
C PRO A 121 -3.42 3.86 4.28
N SER A 122 -3.90 3.45 5.46
CA SER A 122 -3.48 3.99 6.78
C SER A 122 -2.19 3.33 7.27
N ILE A 123 -1.12 3.46 6.49
CA ILE A 123 0.21 2.89 6.80
C ILE A 123 1.19 4.02 7.13
N GLU A 124 1.88 3.90 8.26
CA GLU A 124 3.00 4.77 8.61
C GLU A 124 4.32 4.13 8.17
N LEU A 125 4.91 4.66 7.10
CA LEU A 125 6.24 4.24 6.64
C LEU A 125 7.33 4.91 7.49
N PRO A 126 8.35 4.16 7.96
CA PRO A 126 9.50 4.75 8.63
C PRO A 126 10.27 5.66 7.66
N ALA A 127 10.87 6.73 8.19
CA ALA A 127 11.79 7.56 7.41
C ALA A 127 13.07 6.77 7.07
N SER A 128 13.56 6.94 5.84
CA SER A 128 14.83 6.32 5.42
C SER A 128 16.02 6.96 6.14
N PRO A 129 17.12 6.21 6.39
CA PRO A 129 18.33 6.75 7.00
C PRO A 129 18.90 7.96 6.23
N ASP A 130 18.81 7.97 4.90
CA ASP A 130 19.30 9.08 4.06
C ASP A 130 18.58 10.40 4.32
N THR A 131 17.30 10.35 4.69
CA THR A 131 16.49 11.54 4.98
C THR A 131 16.90 12.19 6.31
N VAL A 132 17.53 11.43 7.21
CA VAL A 132 18.07 11.93 8.48
C VAL A 132 19.45 12.58 8.28
N LEU A 133 20.14 12.28 7.17
CA LEU A 133 21.49 12.75 6.87
C LEU A 133 21.54 14.12 6.16
N THR A 134 20.42 14.65 5.67
CA THR A 134 20.33 15.95 4.98
C THR A 134 19.75 17.07 5.84
N GLY A 135 19.43 16.81 7.11
CA GLY A 135 19.02 17.81 8.09
C GLY A 135 20.23 18.41 8.83
N VAL A 136 20.98 19.29 8.17
CA VAL A 136 21.98 20.19 8.79
C VAL A 136 21.64 21.63 8.41
#